data_AF-A0A810L2T4-F1
#
_entry.id   AF-A0A810L2T4-F1
#
_cell.length_a   1.000
_cell.length_b   1.000
_cell.length_c   1.000
_cell.angle_alpha   90.00
_cell.angle_beta   90.00
_cell.angle_gamma   90.00
#
_symmetry.space_group_name_H-M   'P 1'
#
loop_
_entity.id
_entity.type
_entity.pdbx_description
1 polymer ?
#
loop_
_entity_poly.entity_id
_entity_poly.type
_entity_poly.pdbx_seq_one_letter_code
_entity_poly.pdbx_strand_id
1 'polypeptide(L)'
;MVGENERPGERGQALLVALFVVYLGLLCWLVLWKLEPPHLGDGTLRHVKLIPFSPDGGLDPNSPQEVAANLLMFVPFGLYLRLLAPARPWWQAAVVVAAASLALETTQYVLAIGWSDVTDVITNTAGGVAGIALTALVRRRLRARTARVMTRICLIGTVLALLATGLFVASPLHYAPMRDRTAAPAHPRTAALTGHAAPVSALP
;
A
#
# COMPACT_ATOMS: atom_id res chain seq x y z
N MET A 1 1.94 39.11 7.99
CA MET A 1 2.27 39.13 6.55
C MET A 1 3.33 38.07 6.27
N VAL A 2 2.91 36.87 5.86
CA VAL A 2 3.77 35.78 5.38
C VAL A 2 3.06 35.26 4.14
N GLY A 3 3.55 35.52 2.93
CA GLY A 3 2.73 35.22 1.74
C GLY A 3 3.44 35.04 0.42
N GLU A 4 4.35 35.93 0.02
CA GLU A 4 4.68 35.99 -1.42
C GLU A 4 5.97 35.27 -1.83
N ASN A 5 6.94 35.09 -0.93
CA ASN A 5 8.29 34.64 -1.30
C ASN A 5 8.58 33.12 -1.11
N GLU A 6 7.56 32.30 -0.84
CA GLU A 6 7.74 30.86 -0.58
C GLU A 6 7.31 29.94 -1.72
N ARG A 7 6.75 30.49 -2.81
CA ARG A 7 6.33 29.67 -3.96
C ARG A 7 7.55 29.31 -4.81
N PRO A 8 7.72 28.02 -5.18
CA PRO A 8 8.68 27.66 -6.20
C PRO A 8 8.40 28.48 -7.48
N GLY A 9 9.44 28.90 -8.20
CA GLY A 9 9.25 29.45 -9.54
C GLY A 9 8.50 28.44 -10.44
N GLU A 10 7.92 28.90 -11.54
CA GLU A 10 6.99 28.12 -12.39
C GLU A 10 7.49 26.70 -12.71
N ARG A 11 8.77 26.55 -13.08
CA ARG A 11 9.41 25.25 -13.33
C ARG A 11 9.46 24.34 -12.10
N GLY A 12 9.73 24.91 -10.93
CA GLY A 12 9.76 24.17 -9.66
C GLY A 12 8.37 23.74 -9.22
N GLN A 13 7.35 24.56 -9.48
CA GLN A 13 5.96 24.21 -9.21
C GLN A 13 5.49 23.09 -10.14
N ALA A 14 5.79 23.17 -11.44
CA ALA A 14 5.49 22.11 -12.39
C ALA A 14 6.14 20.77 -12.01
N LEU A 15 7.42 20.80 -11.60
CA LEU A 15 8.11 19.61 -11.11
C LEU A 15 7.42 19.03 -9.86
N LEU A 16 7.06 19.87 -8.89
CA LEU A 16 6.39 19.42 -7.67
C LEU A 16 5.03 18.77 -7.97
N VAL A 17 4.26 19.33 -8.92
CA VAL A 17 3.01 18.74 -9.40
C VAL A 17 3.28 17.40 -10.08
N ALA A 18 4.28 17.30 -10.95
CA ALA A 18 4.63 16.04 -11.61
C ALA A 18 5.01 14.95 -10.60
N LEU A 19 5.86 15.28 -9.63
CA LEU A 19 6.24 14.37 -8.55
C LEU A 19 5.03 13.94 -7.70
N PHE A 20 4.12 14.88 -7.44
CA PHE A 20 2.88 14.59 -6.71
C PHE A 20 1.97 13.62 -7.48
N VAL A 21 1.80 13.81 -8.79
CA VAL A 21 0.99 12.92 -9.64
C VAL A 21 1.58 11.50 -9.66
N VAL A 22 2.90 11.38 -9.82
CA VAL A 22 3.59 10.07 -9.77
C VAL A 22 3.40 9.43 -8.39
N TYR A 23 3.57 10.20 -7.32
CA TYR A 23 3.34 9.73 -5.96
C TYR A 23 1.89 9.28 -5.73
N LEU A 24 0.89 10.00 -6.23
CA LEU A 24 -0.52 9.59 -6.11
C LEU A 24 -0.80 8.28 -6.86
N GLY A 25 -0.22 8.10 -8.04
CA GLY A 25 -0.31 6.83 -8.77
C GLY A 25 0.25 5.66 -7.95
N LEU A 26 1.43 5.84 -7.36
CA LEU A 26 2.03 4.86 -6.46
C LEU A 26 1.19 4.61 -5.21
N LEU A 27 0.70 5.68 -4.56
CA LEU A 27 -0.11 5.59 -3.36
C LEU A 27 -1.40 4.80 -3.63
N CYS A 28 -2.12 5.12 -4.70
CA CYS A 28 -3.32 4.39 -5.10
C CYS A 28 -3.00 2.92 -5.38
N TRP A 29 -1.92 2.64 -6.11
CA TRP A 29 -1.55 1.26 -6.43
C TRP A 29 -1.19 0.45 -5.17
N LEU A 30 -0.40 1.03 -4.27
CA LEU A 30 0.01 0.40 -3.01
C LEU A 30 -1.18 0.16 -2.07
N VAL A 31 -2.08 1.13 -1.92
CA VAL A 31 -3.22 1.01 -1.00
C VAL A 31 -4.27 0.05 -1.57
N LEU A 32 -4.63 0.20 -2.85
CA LEU A 32 -5.71 -0.60 -3.44
C LEU A 32 -5.30 -2.05 -3.69
N TRP A 33 -4.08 -2.28 -4.15
CA TRP A 33 -3.64 -3.60 -4.61
C TRP A 33 -2.40 -4.15 -3.89
N LYS A 34 -1.85 -3.48 -2.86
CA LYS A 34 -0.71 -3.97 -2.06
C LYS A 34 0.46 -4.52 -2.92
N LEU A 35 0.79 -3.86 -4.04
CA LEU A 35 1.80 -4.23 -5.06
C LEU A 35 1.40 -5.33 -6.06
N GLU A 36 0.19 -5.87 -5.97
CA GLU A 36 -0.33 -6.82 -6.94
C GLU A 36 -0.80 -6.13 -8.23
N PRO A 37 -0.87 -6.86 -9.36
CA PRO A 37 -1.49 -6.35 -10.57
C PRO A 37 -2.94 -5.94 -10.30
N PRO A 38 -3.40 -4.81 -10.87
CA PRO A 38 -4.79 -4.38 -10.73
C PRO A 38 -5.76 -5.45 -11.18
N HIS A 39 -6.59 -5.90 -10.25
CA HIS A 39 -7.65 -6.88 -10.48
C HIS A 39 -8.98 -6.36 -9.91
N LEU A 40 -10.08 -6.98 -10.33
CA LEU A 40 -11.39 -6.80 -9.73
C LEU A 40 -11.68 -8.01 -8.86
N GLY A 41 -12.30 -7.80 -7.71
CA GLY A 41 -12.80 -8.90 -6.91
C GLY A 41 -13.91 -9.64 -7.64
N ASP A 42 -14.05 -10.93 -7.34
CA ASP A 42 -15.13 -11.77 -7.87
C ASP A 42 -16.53 -11.41 -7.31
N GLY A 43 -16.59 -10.37 -6.46
CA GLY A 43 -17.82 -9.87 -5.82
C GLY A 43 -18.27 -10.68 -4.62
N THR A 44 -17.62 -11.80 -4.31
CA THR A 44 -18.00 -12.69 -3.20
C THR A 44 -17.41 -12.26 -1.86
N LEU A 45 -16.29 -11.53 -1.88
CA LEU A 45 -15.60 -11.03 -0.68
C LEU A 45 -15.75 -9.50 -0.58
N ARG A 46 -16.80 -9.05 0.13
CA ARG A 46 -16.96 -7.65 0.55
C ARG A 46 -17.01 -7.57 2.06
N HIS A 47 -15.83 -7.49 2.68
CA HIS A 47 -15.72 -7.37 4.12
C HIS A 47 -15.63 -5.89 4.52
N VAL A 48 -16.46 -5.49 5.49
CA VAL A 48 -16.43 -4.14 6.07
C VAL A 48 -16.17 -4.28 7.56
N LYS A 49 -15.11 -3.64 8.03
CA LYS A 49 -14.71 -3.60 9.41
C LYS A 49 -14.92 -2.21 9.97
N LEU A 50 -15.98 -2.08 10.76
CA LEU A 50 -16.38 -0.81 11.37
C LEU A 50 -15.78 -0.59 12.75
N ILE A 51 -15.29 -1.65 13.41
CA ILE A 51 -14.70 -1.56 14.74
C ILE A 51 -13.20 -1.36 14.59
N PRO A 52 -12.69 -0.14 14.85
CA PRO A 52 -11.27 0.16 14.65
C PRO A 52 -10.43 -0.65 15.65
N PHE A 53 -9.28 -1.13 15.19
CA PHE A 53 -8.30 -1.88 16.01
C PHE A 53 -8.82 -3.17 16.66
N SER A 54 -9.95 -3.72 16.20
CA SER A 54 -10.42 -5.02 16.72
C SER A 54 -9.59 -6.16 16.12
N PRO A 55 -9.16 -7.15 16.91
CA PRO A 55 -8.55 -8.36 16.38
C PRO A 55 -9.59 -9.23 15.68
N ASP A 56 -9.30 -9.70 14.46
CA ASP A 56 -10.19 -10.61 13.72
C ASP A 56 -9.64 -12.03 13.72
N GLY A 57 -9.87 -12.74 14.83
CA GLY A 57 -9.96 -14.21 14.86
C GLY A 57 -8.83 -15.05 14.21
N GLY A 58 -7.66 -14.49 13.92
CA GLY A 58 -6.50 -15.18 13.31
C GLY A 58 -6.03 -14.66 11.94
N LEU A 59 -6.73 -13.72 11.30
CA LEU A 59 -6.31 -13.05 10.07
C LEU A 59 -6.28 -11.54 10.29
N ASP A 60 -5.42 -11.06 11.20
CA ASP A 60 -5.38 -9.66 11.61
C ASP A 60 -4.90 -8.74 10.47
N PRO A 61 -5.79 -7.95 9.82
CA PRO A 61 -5.39 -6.93 8.86
C PRO A 61 -4.77 -5.71 9.55
N ASN A 62 -4.89 -5.64 10.88
CA ASN A 62 -4.42 -4.55 11.73
C ASN A 62 -3.10 -4.88 12.42
N SER A 63 -2.26 -5.69 11.77
CA SER A 63 -0.90 -5.92 12.26
C SER A 63 -0.19 -4.58 12.46
N PRO A 64 0.65 -4.40 13.50
CA PRO A 64 1.34 -3.13 13.73
C PRO A 64 2.17 -2.65 12.52
N GLN A 65 2.60 -3.59 11.68
CA GLN A 65 3.34 -3.35 10.46
C GLN A 65 2.46 -2.74 9.37
N GLU A 66 1.24 -3.24 9.16
CA GLU A 66 0.26 -2.68 8.22
C GLU A 66 -0.19 -1.29 8.64
N VAL A 67 -0.52 -1.13 9.93
CA VAL A 67 -0.88 0.18 10.51
C VAL A 67 0.25 1.20 10.33
N ALA A 68 1.50 0.80 10.59
CA ALA A 68 2.65 1.67 10.39
C ALA A 68 2.88 1.98 8.90
N ALA A 69 2.71 1.00 8.00
CA ALA A 69 2.83 1.21 6.57
C ALA A 69 1.80 2.22 6.05
N ASN A 70 0.52 2.05 6.41
CA ASN A 70 -0.57 2.95 6.04
C ASN A 70 -0.33 4.39 6.53
N LEU A 71 0.07 4.54 7.79
CA LEU A 71 0.46 5.82 8.36
C LEU A 71 1.63 6.44 7.58
N LEU A 72 2.71 5.71 7.35
CA LEU A 72 3.91 6.22 6.67
C LEU A 72 3.65 6.57 5.20
N MET A 73 2.82 5.79 4.50
CA MET A 73 2.46 6.04 3.11
C MET A 73 1.74 7.37 2.93
N PHE A 74 0.98 7.83 3.92
CA PHE A 74 0.24 9.10 3.86
C PHE A 74 1.04 10.32 4.34
N VAL A 75 2.20 10.14 5.00
CA VAL A 75 3.06 11.28 5.40
C VAL A 75 3.48 12.15 4.19
N PRO A 76 3.97 11.58 3.07
CA PRO A 76 4.27 12.38 1.88
C PRO A 76 3.06 13.09 1.30
N PHE A 77 1.85 12.52 1.38
CA PHE A 77 0.63 13.17 0.92
C PHE A 77 0.40 14.50 1.63
N GLY A 78 0.50 14.51 2.96
CA GLY A 78 0.41 15.72 3.77
C GLY A 78 1.51 16.74 3.46
N LEU A 79 2.74 16.28 3.20
CA LEU A 79 3.85 17.14 2.76
C LEU A 79 3.51 17.84 1.44
N TYR A 80 3.12 17.10 0.41
CA TYR A 80 2.79 17.65 -0.91
C TYR A 80 1.65 18.66 -0.85
N LEU A 81 0.57 18.39 -0.11
CA LEU A 81 -0.54 19.32 0.04
C LEU A 81 -0.10 20.66 0.63
N ARG A 82 0.81 20.64 1.63
CA ARG A 82 1.34 21.87 2.24
C ARG A 82 2.39 22.57 1.39
N LEU A 83 3.03 21.90 0.43
CA LEU A 83 3.96 22.52 -0.51
C LEU A 83 3.24 23.14 -1.71
N LEU A 84 2.19 22.47 -2.21
CA LEU A 84 1.38 22.94 -3.35
C LEU A 84 0.39 24.03 -2.96
N ALA A 85 -0.17 23.97 -1.75
CA ALA A 85 -1.15 24.95 -1.25
C ALA A 85 -0.70 25.61 0.07
N PRO A 86 0.47 26.29 0.12
CA PRO A 86 1.03 26.82 1.36
C PRO A 86 0.14 27.87 2.04
N ALA A 87 -0.59 28.66 1.25
CA ALA A 87 -1.47 29.73 1.72
C ALA A 87 -2.80 29.24 2.29
N ARG A 88 -3.20 27.98 2.01
CA ARG A 88 -4.43 27.41 2.58
C ARG A 88 -4.21 27.07 4.07
N PRO A 89 -5.26 27.13 4.92
CA PRO A 89 -5.14 26.72 6.31
C PRO A 89 -4.89 25.21 6.42
N TRP A 90 -4.20 24.80 7.48
CA TRP A 90 -3.77 23.40 7.67
C TRP A 90 -4.95 22.42 7.73
N TRP A 91 -6.09 22.82 8.30
CA TRP A 91 -7.27 21.98 8.42
C TRP A 91 -7.88 21.62 7.07
N GLN A 92 -7.76 22.48 6.04
CA GLN A 92 -8.23 22.14 4.68
C GLN A 92 -7.39 20.99 4.10
N ALA A 93 -6.08 21.00 4.34
CA ALA A 93 -5.24 19.87 3.94
C ALA A 93 -5.62 18.60 4.71
N ALA A 94 -5.92 18.70 6.01
CA ALA A 94 -6.37 17.55 6.80
C ALA A 94 -7.71 16.97 6.30
N VAL A 95 -8.66 17.83 5.90
CA VAL A 95 -9.92 17.41 5.28
C VAL A 95 -9.68 16.70 3.96
N VAL A 96 -8.79 17.21 3.10
CA VAL A 96 -8.41 16.55 1.85
C VAL A 96 -7.77 15.19 2.11
N VAL A 97 -6.92 15.08 3.14
CA VAL A 97 -6.34 13.80 3.58
C VAL A 97 -7.43 12.81 3.97
N ALA A 98 -8.34 13.20 4.87
CA ALA A 98 -9.42 12.34 5.34
C ALA A 98 -10.35 11.91 4.21
N ALA A 99 -10.71 12.83 3.31
CA ALA A 99 -11.57 12.55 2.17
C ALA A 99 -10.90 11.59 1.17
N ALA A 100 -9.60 11.75 0.89
CA ALA A 100 -8.87 10.83 0.03
C ALA A 100 -8.77 9.44 0.66
N SER A 101 -8.50 9.37 1.96
CA SER A 101 -8.47 8.11 2.71
C SER A 101 -9.81 7.36 2.62
N LEU A 102 -10.92 8.05 2.88
CA LEU A 102 -12.26 7.49 2.74
C LEU A 102 -12.57 7.07 1.29
N ALA A 103 -12.09 7.82 0.30
CA ALA A 103 -12.29 7.49 -1.12
C ALA A 103 -11.54 6.21 -1.51
N LEU A 104 -10.32 5.98 -1.01
CA LEU A 104 -9.58 4.74 -1.25
C LEU A 104 -10.31 3.53 -0.66
N GLU A 105 -10.75 3.64 0.58
CA GLU A 105 -11.56 2.61 1.25
C GLU A 105 -12.86 2.29 0.52
N THR A 106 -13.59 3.35 0.11
CA THR A 106 -14.81 3.19 -0.69
C THR A 106 -14.51 2.51 -2.02
N THR A 107 -13.36 2.81 -2.64
CA THR A 107 -12.93 2.18 -3.88
C THR A 107 -12.63 0.70 -3.68
N GLN A 108 -11.91 0.32 -2.62
CA GLN A 108 -11.66 -1.09 -2.29
C GLN A 108 -12.95 -1.87 -2.07
N TYR A 109 -13.91 -1.26 -1.37
CA TYR A 109 -15.24 -1.84 -1.17
C TYR A 109 -16.00 -2.04 -2.49
N VAL A 110 -16.05 -1.01 -3.35
CA VAL A 110 -16.77 -1.06 -4.64
C VAL A 110 -16.14 -2.08 -5.59
N LEU A 111 -14.81 -2.14 -5.64
CA LEU A 111 -14.07 -3.08 -6.50
C LEU A 111 -14.03 -4.51 -5.92
N ALA A 112 -14.49 -4.72 -4.68
CA ALA A 112 -14.46 -6.00 -3.96
C ALA A 112 -13.06 -6.63 -3.86
N ILE A 113 -12.01 -5.79 -3.85
CA ILE A 113 -10.60 -6.22 -3.88
C ILE A 113 -9.98 -6.39 -2.49
N GLY A 114 -10.74 -6.19 -1.41
CA GLY A 114 -10.21 -6.27 -0.07
C GLY A 114 -11.21 -5.97 1.04
N TRP A 115 -10.66 -5.75 2.23
CA TRP A 115 -11.41 -5.37 3.41
C TRP A 115 -11.44 -3.86 3.48
N SER A 116 -12.63 -3.28 3.64
CA SER A 116 -12.72 -1.86 3.99
C SER A 116 -12.67 -1.72 5.51
N ASP A 117 -11.67 -1.00 6.04
CA ASP A 117 -11.40 -0.89 7.48
C ASP A 117 -11.35 0.59 7.93
N VAL A 118 -12.15 0.91 8.94
CA VAL A 118 -12.11 2.23 9.60
C VAL A 118 -10.72 2.52 10.20
N THR A 119 -9.98 1.48 10.58
CA THR A 119 -8.58 1.56 11.04
C THR A 119 -7.69 2.18 9.97
N ASP A 120 -7.87 1.81 8.71
CA ASP A 120 -7.12 2.34 7.59
C ASP A 120 -7.49 3.80 7.32
N VAL A 121 -8.78 4.16 7.40
CA VAL A 121 -9.21 5.56 7.33
C VAL A 121 -8.47 6.42 8.36
N ILE A 122 -8.46 5.96 9.62
CA ILE A 122 -7.87 6.67 10.76
C ILE A 122 -6.35 6.78 10.59
N THR A 123 -5.66 5.68 10.29
CA THR A 123 -4.19 5.62 10.24
C THR A 123 -3.63 6.41 9.05
N ASN A 124 -4.25 6.31 7.89
CA ASN A 124 -3.95 7.13 6.72
C ASN A 124 -4.17 8.63 7.01
N THR A 125 -5.28 8.96 7.70
CA THR A 125 -5.56 10.34 8.09
C THR A 125 -4.50 10.87 9.06
N ALA A 126 -4.12 10.07 10.06
CA ALA A 126 -3.06 10.40 11.00
C ALA A 126 -1.71 10.61 10.30
N GLY A 127 -1.37 9.75 9.33
CA GLY A 127 -0.19 9.88 8.48
C GLY A 127 -0.15 11.21 7.73
N GLY A 128 -1.24 11.58 7.05
CA GLY A 128 -1.30 12.85 6.33
C GLY A 128 -1.25 14.07 7.25
N VAL A 129 -1.86 14.01 8.44
CA VAL A 129 -1.73 15.05 9.47
C VAL A 129 -0.29 15.16 9.97
N ALA A 130 0.41 14.04 10.16
CA ALA A 130 1.83 14.04 10.52
C ALA A 130 2.70 14.69 9.44
N GLY A 131 2.43 14.45 8.15
CA GLY A 131 3.06 15.15 7.03
C GLY A 131 2.80 16.67 7.04
N ILE A 132 1.57 17.07 7.33
CA ILE A 132 1.20 18.49 7.47
C ILE A 132 2.00 19.13 8.61
N ALA A 133 2.05 18.48 9.78
CA ALA A 133 2.79 18.93 10.96
C ALA A 133 4.30 19.02 10.70
N LEU A 134 4.88 18.02 10.03
CA LEU A 134 6.28 18.01 9.65
C LEU A 134 6.62 19.19 8.74
N THR A 135 5.78 19.49 7.74
CA THR A 135 5.97 20.66 6.88
C THR A 135 5.95 21.96 7.68
N ALA A 136 5.03 22.08 8.64
CA ALA A 136 4.94 23.27 9.49
C ALA A 136 6.20 23.44 10.36
N LEU A 137 6.74 22.35 10.92
CA LEU A 137 7.97 22.36 11.70
C LEU A 137 9.17 22.79 10.84
N VAL A 138 9.31 22.22 9.65
CA VAL A 138 10.38 22.58 8.71
C VAL A 138 10.27 24.04 8.30
N ARG A 139 9.06 24.55 7.98
CA ARG A 139 8.84 25.96 7.63
C ARG A 139 9.35 26.91 8.71
N ARG A 140 9.08 26.59 9.98
CA ARG A 140 9.55 27.39 11.13
C ARG A 140 11.09 27.45 11.19
N ARG A 141 11.77 26.36 10.83
CA ARG A 141 13.24 26.24 10.91
C ARG A 141 13.96 26.81 9.69
N LEU A 142 13.47 26.50 8.48
CA LEU A 142 14.19 26.75 7.22
C LEU A 142 13.66 27.95 6.42
N ARG A 143 12.48 28.49 6.76
CA ARG A 143 11.86 29.68 6.13
C ARG A 143 11.95 29.64 4.59
N ALA A 144 12.63 30.59 3.95
CA ALA A 144 12.79 30.70 2.50
C ALA A 144 13.47 29.47 1.84
N ARG A 145 14.23 28.66 2.60
CA ARG A 145 14.85 27.43 2.08
C ARG A 145 13.89 26.23 2.07
N THR A 146 12.74 26.34 2.72
CA THR A 146 11.81 25.21 2.92
C THR A 146 11.36 24.60 1.60
N ALA A 147 10.92 25.41 0.64
CA ALA A 147 10.46 24.91 -0.65
C ALA A 147 11.55 24.08 -1.35
N ARG A 148 12.78 24.61 -1.43
CA ARG A 148 13.89 23.92 -2.09
C ARG A 148 14.29 22.61 -1.38
N VAL A 149 14.39 22.63 -0.05
CA VAL A 149 14.76 21.44 0.72
C VAL A 149 13.67 20.38 0.63
N MET A 150 12.41 20.77 0.83
CA MET A 150 11.29 19.84 0.76
C MET A 150 11.08 19.27 -0.64
N THR A 151 11.22 20.06 -1.71
CA THR A 151 11.18 19.53 -3.09
C THR A 151 12.28 18.51 -3.33
N ARG A 152 13.50 18.72 -2.80
CA ARG A 152 14.57 17.71 -2.89
C ARG A 152 14.23 16.45 -2.11
N ILE A 153 13.69 16.57 -0.89
CA ILE A 153 13.24 15.41 -0.10
C ILE A 153 12.13 14.65 -0.84
N CYS A 154 11.13 15.35 -1.37
CA CYS A 154 10.06 14.76 -2.19
C CYS A 154 10.62 14.04 -3.42
N LEU A 155 11.54 14.67 -4.16
CA LEU A 155 12.18 14.06 -5.33
C LEU A 155 12.92 12.78 -4.94
N ILE A 156 13.80 12.85 -3.94
CA ILE A 156 14.59 11.70 -3.49
C ILE A 156 13.66 10.59 -3.00
N GLY A 157 12.66 10.93 -2.17
CA GLY A 157 11.69 9.98 -1.65
C GLY A 157 10.89 9.30 -2.76
N THR A 158 10.37 10.05 -3.73
CA THR A 158 9.62 9.48 -4.86
C THR A 158 10.52 8.60 -5.75
N VAL A 159 11.77 9.00 -6.02
CA VAL A 159 12.72 8.17 -6.79
C VAL A 159 13.06 6.89 -6.03
N LEU A 160 13.35 6.96 -4.73
CA LEU A 160 13.62 5.77 -3.91
C LEU A 160 12.42 4.83 -3.86
N ALA A 161 11.20 5.37 -3.74
CA ALA A 161 9.98 4.57 -3.78
C ALA A 161 9.79 3.88 -5.14
N LEU A 162 10.03 4.58 -6.25
CA LEU A 162 9.99 3.99 -7.60
C LEU A 162 11.04 2.88 -7.78
N LEU A 163 12.26 3.10 -7.27
CA LEU A 163 13.32 2.09 -7.34
C LEU A 163 12.97 0.87 -6.48
N ALA A 164 12.51 1.07 -5.25
CA ALA A 164 12.14 -0.01 -4.36
C ALA A 164 10.98 -0.84 -4.94
N THR A 165 9.94 -0.18 -5.47
CA THR A 165 8.80 -0.85 -6.12
C THR A 165 9.22 -1.55 -7.41
N GLY A 166 10.03 -0.92 -8.26
CA GLY A 166 10.56 -1.54 -9.46
C GLY A 166 11.43 -2.77 -9.19
N LEU A 167 12.30 -2.70 -8.17
CA LEU A 167 13.12 -3.83 -7.73
C LEU A 167 12.27 -4.96 -7.15
N PHE A 168 11.24 -4.63 -6.37
CA PHE A 168 10.31 -5.61 -5.81
C PHE A 168 9.59 -6.38 -6.93
N VAL A 169 9.05 -5.67 -7.92
CA VAL A 169 8.35 -6.27 -9.07
C VAL A 169 9.28 -7.08 -9.96
N ALA A 170 10.51 -6.61 -10.18
CA ALA A 170 11.50 -7.30 -10.99
C ALA A 170 12.20 -8.47 -10.25
N SER A 171 12.00 -8.59 -8.93
CA SER A 171 12.65 -9.62 -8.12
C SER A 171 12.18 -11.02 -8.52
N PRO A 172 13.10 -11.97 -8.80
CA PRO A 172 12.76 -13.35 -9.11
C PRO A 172 11.94 -14.05 -8.01
N LEU A 173 11.97 -13.51 -6.78
CA LEU A 173 11.27 -14.07 -5.63
C LEU A 173 9.74 -13.90 -5.70
N HIS A 174 9.23 -12.94 -6.50
CA HIS A 174 7.78 -12.78 -6.73
C HIS A 174 7.26 -13.58 -7.93
N TYR A 175 8.17 -14.11 -8.76
CA TYR A 175 7.85 -14.91 -9.94
C TYR A 175 8.41 -16.33 -9.76
N ALA A 176 7.96 -17.03 -8.73
CA ALA A 176 8.10 -18.48 -8.65
C ALA A 176 6.78 -19.12 -9.12
N PRO A 177 6.67 -19.55 -10.39
CA PRO A 177 5.53 -20.36 -10.81
C PRO A 177 5.52 -21.63 -9.96
N MET A 178 4.39 -21.97 -9.34
CA MET A 178 4.15 -23.33 -8.82
C MET A 178 4.05 -24.31 -10.01
N ARG A 179 5.17 -24.65 -10.63
CA ARG A 179 5.33 -25.88 -11.40
C ARG A 179 6.36 -26.72 -10.64
N ASP A 180 6.05 -28.00 -10.47
CA ASP A 180 6.90 -29.05 -9.83
C ASP A 180 6.71 -29.38 -8.34
N ARG A 181 5.48 -29.29 -7.80
CA ARG A 181 5.09 -30.12 -6.64
C ARG A 181 4.19 -31.31 -6.96
N THR A 182 3.73 -31.43 -8.21
CA THR A 182 3.02 -32.63 -8.71
C THR A 182 3.96 -33.67 -9.34
N ALA A 183 5.26 -33.36 -9.47
CA ALA A 183 6.29 -34.31 -9.83
C ALA A 183 6.99 -34.89 -8.58
N ALA A 184 6.20 -35.30 -7.57
CA ALA A 184 6.74 -36.23 -6.59
C ALA A 184 6.95 -37.57 -7.31
N PRO A 185 8.16 -38.17 -7.28
CA PRO A 185 8.33 -39.50 -7.85
C PRO A 185 7.41 -40.45 -7.09
N ALA A 186 6.54 -41.14 -7.83
CA ALA A 186 5.70 -42.20 -7.29
C ALA A 186 6.58 -43.18 -6.51
N HIS A 187 6.40 -43.25 -5.19
CA HIS A 187 7.00 -44.29 -4.38
C HIS A 187 6.52 -45.66 -4.88
N PRO A 188 7.40 -46.61 -5.25
CA PRO A 188 6.98 -47.97 -5.57
C PRO A 188 6.77 -48.73 -4.26
N ARG A 189 5.59 -48.58 -3.64
CA ARG A 189 5.16 -49.41 -2.51
C ARG A 189 3.68 -49.74 -2.60
N THR A 190 3.26 -50.41 -3.68
CA THR A 190 1.93 -51.04 -3.78
C THR A 190 1.86 -52.01 -4.97
N ALA A 191 2.78 -52.99 -5.02
CA ALA A 191 2.74 -54.07 -6.00
C ALA A 191 3.18 -55.43 -5.41
N ALA A 192 2.73 -55.76 -4.19
CA ALA A 192 3.07 -57.02 -3.54
C ALA A 192 1.93 -57.67 -2.73
N LEU A 193 0.66 -57.40 -3.05
CA LEU A 193 -0.48 -57.99 -2.32
C LEU A 193 -1.63 -58.50 -3.20
N THR A 194 -1.39 -58.83 -4.47
CA THR A 194 -2.42 -59.48 -5.31
C THR A 194 -1.83 -60.56 -6.20
N GLY A 195 -2.20 -61.82 -5.93
CA GLY A 195 -2.39 -62.82 -6.98
C GLY A 195 -1.46 -64.02 -6.99
N HIS A 196 -1.68 -64.99 -6.09
CA HIS A 196 -1.61 -66.39 -6.50
C HIS A 196 -2.57 -67.26 -5.67
N ALA A 197 -3.73 -67.53 -6.26
CA ALA A 197 -4.62 -68.60 -5.86
C ALA A 197 -4.70 -69.59 -7.02
N ALA A 198 -4.25 -70.83 -6.79
CA ALA A 198 -4.67 -72.07 -7.47
C ALA A 198 -3.87 -73.26 -6.90
N PRO A 199 -4.34 -74.51 -7.00
CA PRO A 199 -5.70 -74.99 -6.83
C PRO A 199 -5.79 -76.15 -5.81
N VAL A 200 -7.03 -76.51 -5.47
CA VAL A 200 -7.42 -77.68 -4.68
C VAL A 200 -7.04 -78.98 -5.40
N SER A 201 -6.42 -79.92 -4.69
CA SER A 201 -6.32 -81.34 -5.09
C SER A 201 -6.58 -82.28 -3.91
N ALA A 202 -7.77 -82.87 -3.97
CA ALA A 202 -8.27 -84.18 -3.51
C ALA A 202 -7.61 -84.95 -2.33
N LEU A 203 -8.49 -85.31 -1.38
CA LEU A 203 -8.58 -86.50 -0.50
C LEU A 203 -8.09 -87.83 -1.14
N PRO A 204 -7.81 -88.90 -0.36
CA PRO A 204 -8.52 -89.39 0.83
C PRO A 204 -7.77 -89.39 2.16
#